data_AF-A0A372E1Q1-F1
#
_entry.id   AF-A0A372E1Q1-F1
#
_cell.length_a   1.000
_cell.length_b   1.000
_cell.length_c   1.000
_cell.angle_alpha   90.00
_cell.angle_beta   90.00
_cell.angle_gamma   90.00
#
_symmetry.space_group_name_H-M   'P 1'
#
loop_
_entity.id
_entity.type
_entity.pdbx_description
1 polymer ?
#
loop_
_entity_poly.entity_id
_entity_poly.type
_entity_poly.pdbx_seq_one_letter_code
_entity_poly.pdbx_strand_id
1 'polypeptide(L)'
;MRFSARLFTFASLALASAAFTACSDDKDIVTPAVPKYEVPVTYNFANVNYSGQQARLAMLGELDTYIKTANTGAVLDAQKLQNMYANTNNPFAATELNTAGKQLRDKTLSTVQAEYDGYLKDVATASLSGKLPAINGTAGILTSTDGTKKYLVNAKGVELGQLIQKGLMGAVFYYQTVDIYLSEEKIGNAVDNKTVKPGEGTAMEHHWDEAFGYFGAPVDFPTNVTGLKYWANYSNQVNPALKSNKTMMDALLKGRAAISNNDMAGKTEAAATLRTSWETLVASSAIHELNAAKGVVADQALKSHYLSEARGFVMGLRYKKDRKISDATYTQVMAKLGDNFYATTGTDINDALNLLSSAYGLDAIKGSI
;
A
#
# COMPACT_ATOMS: atom_id res chain seq x y z
N MET A 1 62.91 84.97 -16.55
CA MET A 1 62.64 83.58 -16.10
C MET A 1 61.17 83.29 -16.41
N ARG A 2 60.90 82.15 -17.04
CA ARG A 2 59.62 81.77 -17.71
C ARG A 2 58.60 81.11 -16.76
N PHE A 3 57.39 80.92 -17.32
CA PHE A 3 56.22 80.08 -16.96
C PHE A 3 55.12 80.79 -16.15
N SER A 4 53.89 81.08 -16.60
CA SER A 4 52.87 80.46 -17.51
C SER A 4 52.07 79.29 -16.92
N ALA A 5 50.76 79.49 -16.69
CA ALA A 5 49.60 78.60 -16.99
C ALA A 5 48.35 79.14 -16.26
N ARG A 6 47.33 79.72 -16.92
CA ARG A 6 46.18 79.14 -17.66
C ARG A 6 45.08 78.48 -16.78
N LEU A 7 43.93 79.15 -16.78
CA LEU A 7 42.53 78.70 -17.02
C LEU A 7 41.99 77.51 -16.21
N PHE A 8 40.79 77.67 -15.61
CA PHE A 8 39.59 76.87 -15.94
C PHE A 8 38.33 77.50 -15.32
N THR A 9 37.41 77.89 -16.20
CA THR A 9 36.06 78.40 -15.90
C THR A 9 35.13 77.22 -15.66
N PHE A 10 34.40 77.21 -14.55
CA PHE A 10 33.35 76.22 -14.27
C PHE A 10 32.12 76.51 -15.14
N ALA A 11 31.85 75.62 -16.11
CA ALA A 11 30.61 75.59 -16.86
C ALA A 11 29.67 74.53 -16.25
N SER A 12 28.49 74.99 -15.86
CA SER A 12 27.33 74.20 -15.45
C SER A 12 26.81 73.34 -16.60
N LEU A 13 26.76 72.02 -16.43
CA LEU A 13 26.13 71.09 -17.36
C LEU A 13 25.00 70.34 -16.64
N ALA A 14 23.76 70.64 -17.05
CA ALA A 14 22.57 69.91 -16.66
C ALA A 14 22.59 68.52 -17.31
N LEU A 15 22.60 67.46 -16.49
CA LEU A 15 22.50 66.08 -16.97
C LEU A 15 21.02 65.69 -17.09
N ALA A 16 20.56 65.51 -18.31
CA ALA A 16 19.27 64.90 -18.60
C ALA A 16 19.28 63.43 -18.18
N SER A 17 18.35 63.05 -17.32
CA SER A 17 18.16 61.69 -16.83
C SER A 17 17.38 60.89 -17.89
N ALA A 18 18.08 60.07 -18.69
CA ALA A 18 17.43 59.08 -19.52
C ALA A 18 17.05 57.88 -18.64
N ALA A 19 15.75 57.74 -18.37
CA ALA A 19 15.20 56.55 -17.74
C ALA A 19 15.28 55.38 -18.74
N PHE A 20 16.11 54.37 -18.43
CA PHE A 20 16.03 53.08 -19.09
C PHE A 20 14.78 52.36 -18.55
N THR A 21 13.74 52.26 -19.37
CA THR A 21 12.60 51.38 -19.13
C THR A 21 13.04 49.95 -19.45
N ALA A 22 13.41 49.19 -18.42
CA ALA A 22 13.42 47.73 -18.55
C ALA A 22 11.96 47.27 -18.57
N CYS A 23 11.52 46.71 -19.69
CA CYS A 23 10.30 45.90 -19.70
C CYS A 23 10.54 44.71 -18.77
N SER A 24 9.99 44.77 -17.56
CA SER A 24 9.69 43.55 -16.83
C SER A 24 8.53 42.90 -17.55
N ASP A 25 8.80 41.81 -18.27
CA ASP A 25 7.75 40.83 -18.56
C ASP A 25 7.25 40.35 -17.19
N ASP A 26 6.17 40.97 -16.71
CA ASP A 26 5.35 40.43 -15.63
C ASP A 26 4.84 39.08 -16.13
N LYS A 27 5.61 38.04 -15.87
CA LYS A 27 5.08 36.70 -15.82
C LYS A 27 4.16 36.71 -14.63
N ASP A 28 2.87 36.95 -14.91
CA ASP A 28 1.79 36.58 -14.01
C ASP A 28 2.17 35.26 -13.37
N ILE A 29 2.43 35.31 -12.06
CA ILE A 29 2.47 34.09 -11.27
C ILE A 29 1.04 33.60 -11.33
N VAL A 30 0.76 32.73 -12.30
CA VAL A 30 -0.50 31.98 -12.39
C VAL A 30 -0.52 31.13 -11.14
N THR A 31 -1.11 31.68 -10.07
CA THR A 31 -1.58 30.87 -8.96
C THR A 31 -2.51 29.84 -9.60
N PRO A 32 -2.28 28.52 -9.39
CA PRO A 32 -3.15 27.50 -9.94
C PRO A 32 -4.59 27.86 -9.54
N ALA A 33 -5.45 28.07 -10.53
CA ALA A 33 -6.85 28.39 -10.25
C ALA A 33 -7.41 27.28 -9.36
N VAL A 34 -7.90 27.63 -8.17
CA VAL A 34 -8.62 26.70 -7.31
C VAL A 34 -9.76 26.12 -8.16
N PRO A 35 -9.87 24.79 -8.30
CA PRO A 35 -10.89 24.21 -9.16
C PRO A 35 -12.28 24.62 -8.68
N LYS A 36 -13.14 25.08 -9.59
CA LYS A 36 -14.51 25.53 -9.30
C LYS A 36 -15.50 24.37 -9.20
N TYR A 37 -15.17 23.32 -8.44
CA TYR A 37 -16.09 22.21 -8.17
C TYR A 37 -15.98 21.74 -6.74
N GLU A 38 -17.07 21.18 -6.22
CA GLU A 38 -17.10 20.59 -4.88
C GLU A 38 -16.55 19.17 -4.91
N VAL A 39 -15.70 18.84 -3.94
CA VAL A 39 -15.28 17.47 -3.67
C VAL A 39 -16.29 16.87 -2.68
N PRO A 40 -16.98 15.77 -3.03
CA PRO A 40 -17.90 15.10 -2.10
C PRO A 40 -17.18 14.61 -0.85
N VAL A 41 -17.91 14.49 0.27
CA VAL A 41 -17.39 13.96 1.54
C VAL A 41 -17.48 12.43 1.66
N THR A 42 -18.13 11.78 0.70
CA THR A 42 -18.32 10.32 0.60
C THR A 42 -18.18 9.89 -0.85
N TYR A 43 -17.78 8.63 -1.10
CA TYR A 43 -17.54 8.07 -2.43
C TYR A 43 -18.84 7.69 -3.16
N ASN A 44 -19.77 8.64 -3.29
CA ASN A 44 -21.10 8.47 -3.87
C ASN A 44 -21.20 9.15 -5.25
N PHE A 45 -20.22 8.89 -6.12
CA PHE A 45 -20.24 9.41 -7.50
C PHE A 45 -21.25 8.64 -8.37
N ALA A 46 -21.67 9.25 -9.48
CA ALA A 46 -22.47 8.55 -10.48
C ALA A 46 -21.60 7.59 -11.31
N ASN A 47 -22.22 6.52 -11.82
CA ASN A 47 -21.59 5.50 -12.67
C ASN A 47 -20.31 4.89 -12.07
N VAL A 48 -20.36 4.47 -10.81
CA VAL A 48 -19.20 3.88 -10.13
C VAL A 48 -19.22 2.36 -10.24
N ASN A 49 -18.09 1.77 -10.63
CA ASN A 49 -17.90 0.31 -10.62
C ASN A 49 -16.51 -0.09 -10.13
N TYR A 50 -16.49 -0.92 -9.10
CA TYR A 50 -15.29 -1.60 -8.62
C TYR A 50 -15.62 -3.00 -8.07
N SER A 51 -16.68 -3.61 -8.62
CA SER A 51 -17.18 -4.93 -8.22
C SER A 51 -16.12 -6.03 -8.41
N GLY A 52 -15.26 -5.89 -9.42
CA GLY A 52 -14.15 -6.81 -9.65
C GLY A 52 -13.10 -6.80 -8.55
N GLN A 53 -12.90 -5.65 -7.90
CA GLN A 53 -12.01 -5.49 -6.76
C GLN A 53 -12.63 -6.08 -5.51
N GLN A 54 -13.92 -5.80 -5.26
CA GLN A 54 -14.66 -6.43 -4.17
C GLN A 54 -14.64 -7.97 -4.27
N ALA A 55 -14.80 -8.52 -5.47
CA ALA A 55 -14.68 -9.97 -5.71
C ALA A 55 -13.29 -10.49 -5.33
N ARG A 56 -12.20 -9.81 -5.72
CA ARG A 56 -10.83 -10.22 -5.34
C ARG A 56 -10.55 -10.10 -3.84
N LEU A 57 -11.07 -9.05 -3.20
CA LEU A 57 -11.02 -8.90 -1.74
C LEU A 57 -11.72 -10.09 -1.04
N ALA A 58 -12.88 -10.49 -1.54
CA ALA A 58 -13.64 -11.64 -1.04
C ALA A 58 -12.91 -12.98 -1.31
N MET A 59 -12.34 -13.15 -2.51
CA MET A 59 -11.53 -14.33 -2.86
C MET A 59 -10.35 -14.53 -1.91
N LEU A 60 -9.61 -13.45 -1.58
CA LEU A 60 -8.53 -13.54 -0.61
C LEU A 60 -9.06 -13.90 0.79
N GLY A 61 -10.27 -13.45 1.13
CA GLY A 61 -10.91 -13.73 2.41
C GLY A 61 -11.28 -15.20 2.56
N GLU A 62 -11.83 -15.81 1.51
CA GLU A 62 -12.10 -17.24 1.50
C GLU A 62 -10.83 -18.09 1.45
N LEU A 63 -9.80 -17.66 0.70
CA LEU A 63 -8.50 -18.32 0.67
C LEU A 63 -7.87 -18.35 2.08
N ASP A 64 -7.84 -17.20 2.76
CA ASP A 64 -7.37 -17.06 4.14
C ASP A 64 -8.21 -17.93 5.11
N THR A 65 -9.53 -17.92 4.96
CA THR A 65 -10.44 -18.75 5.77
C THR A 65 -10.12 -20.23 5.61
N TYR A 66 -9.90 -20.70 4.38
CA TYR A 66 -9.54 -22.09 4.13
C TYR A 66 -8.17 -22.44 4.72
N ILE A 67 -7.15 -21.60 4.54
CA ILE A 67 -5.82 -21.80 5.15
C ILE A 67 -5.92 -21.91 6.68
N LYS A 68 -6.70 -21.03 7.32
CA LYS A 68 -6.86 -20.99 8.78
C LYS A 68 -7.51 -22.23 9.38
N THR A 69 -8.21 -23.05 8.60
CA THR A 69 -8.71 -24.35 9.10
C THR A 69 -7.55 -25.24 9.60
N ALA A 70 -6.36 -25.09 9.03
CA ALA A 70 -5.18 -25.85 9.41
C ALA A 70 -4.64 -25.48 10.80
N ASN A 71 -4.96 -24.29 11.33
CA ASN A 71 -4.64 -23.91 12.71
C ASN A 71 -5.34 -24.81 13.74
N THR A 72 -6.37 -25.55 13.31
CA THR A 72 -7.12 -26.54 14.11
C THR A 72 -6.89 -27.98 13.65
N GLY A 73 -5.87 -28.22 12.81
CA GLY A 73 -5.43 -29.55 12.40
C GLY A 73 -6.07 -30.13 11.14
N ALA A 74 -6.81 -29.31 10.37
CA ALA A 74 -7.22 -29.68 9.02
C ALA A 74 -6.01 -29.82 8.09
N VAL A 75 -6.05 -30.82 7.20
CA VAL A 75 -5.07 -30.96 6.11
C VAL A 75 -5.57 -30.17 4.92
N LEU A 76 -4.75 -29.27 4.38
CA LEU A 76 -5.08 -28.45 3.23
C LEU A 76 -4.73 -29.18 1.93
N ASP A 77 -5.65 -29.12 0.98
CA ASP A 77 -5.43 -29.53 -0.41
C ASP A 77 -4.71 -28.41 -1.19
N ALA A 78 -3.49 -28.72 -1.66
CA ALA A 78 -2.66 -27.81 -2.45
C ALA A 78 -3.31 -27.43 -3.80
N GLN A 79 -3.96 -28.37 -4.47
CA GLN A 79 -4.65 -28.11 -5.73
C GLN A 79 -5.84 -27.19 -5.51
N LYS A 80 -6.60 -27.37 -4.42
CA LYS A 80 -7.68 -26.44 -4.05
C LYS A 80 -7.14 -25.03 -3.81
N LEU A 81 -6.03 -24.88 -3.08
CA LEU A 81 -5.40 -23.56 -2.86
C LEU A 81 -4.99 -22.89 -4.17
N GLN A 82 -4.36 -23.64 -5.08
CA GLN A 82 -3.98 -23.14 -6.41
C GLN A 82 -5.22 -22.78 -7.26
N ASN A 83 -6.27 -23.59 -7.19
CA ASN A 83 -7.55 -23.30 -7.83
C ASN A 83 -8.17 -22.02 -7.29
N MET A 84 -8.19 -21.79 -5.97
CA MET A 84 -8.67 -20.53 -5.37
C MET A 84 -7.87 -19.33 -5.87
N TYR A 85 -6.54 -19.45 -5.93
CA TYR A 85 -5.68 -18.38 -6.40
C TYR A 85 -5.91 -18.01 -7.88
N ALA A 86 -6.09 -19.03 -8.74
CA ALA A 86 -6.35 -18.89 -10.18
C ALA A 86 -7.85 -18.80 -10.55
N ASN A 87 -8.75 -18.91 -9.56
CA ASN A 87 -10.20 -19.11 -9.75
C ASN A 87 -10.55 -20.12 -10.85
N THR A 88 -10.13 -21.37 -10.68
CA THR A 88 -10.45 -22.49 -11.59
C THR A 88 -11.22 -23.58 -10.84
N ASN A 89 -12.09 -24.32 -11.54
CA ASN A 89 -12.84 -25.44 -10.97
C ASN A 89 -13.76 -25.08 -9.78
N ASN A 90 -14.39 -23.91 -9.81
CA ASN A 90 -15.35 -23.43 -8.80
C ASN A 90 -14.88 -23.61 -7.34
N PRO A 91 -13.75 -23.01 -6.94
CA PRO A 91 -13.07 -23.37 -5.69
C PRO A 91 -13.61 -22.65 -4.46
N PHE A 92 -14.45 -21.63 -4.64
CA PHE A 92 -15.01 -20.79 -3.58
C PHE A 92 -16.36 -21.30 -3.10
N ALA A 93 -16.64 -21.08 -1.81
CA ALA A 93 -17.92 -21.35 -1.18
C ALA A 93 -19.00 -20.37 -1.69
N ALA A 94 -18.67 -19.08 -1.81
CA ALA A 94 -19.55 -18.10 -2.45
C ALA A 94 -19.60 -18.34 -3.97
N THR A 95 -20.75 -18.81 -4.46
CA THR A 95 -20.93 -19.21 -5.87
C THR A 95 -20.70 -18.07 -6.87
N GLU A 96 -20.95 -16.83 -6.47
CA GLU A 96 -20.72 -15.63 -7.25
C GLU A 96 -19.22 -15.39 -7.53
N LEU A 97 -18.31 -15.80 -6.63
CA LEU A 97 -16.87 -15.66 -6.85
C LEU A 97 -16.39 -16.60 -7.95
N ASN A 98 -16.97 -17.80 -8.04
CA ASN A 98 -16.66 -18.78 -9.08
C ASN A 98 -17.05 -18.32 -10.49
N THR A 99 -18.02 -17.40 -10.59
CA THR A 99 -18.57 -16.90 -11.87
C THR A 99 -18.22 -15.44 -12.16
N ALA A 100 -17.52 -14.74 -11.24
CA ALA A 100 -17.17 -13.32 -11.37
C ALA A 100 -16.17 -13.01 -12.49
N GLY A 101 -15.50 -14.02 -13.07
CA GLY A 101 -14.45 -13.84 -14.09
C GLY A 101 -13.21 -13.10 -13.55
N LYS A 102 -13.00 -13.09 -12.23
CA LYS A 102 -11.85 -12.48 -11.56
C LYS A 102 -10.95 -13.55 -10.96
N GLN A 103 -9.66 -13.27 -10.85
CA GLN A 103 -8.68 -14.14 -10.22
C GLN A 103 -7.78 -13.29 -9.32
N LEU A 104 -7.15 -13.88 -8.31
CA LEU A 104 -6.08 -13.19 -7.58
C LEU A 104 -4.78 -13.26 -8.38
N ARG A 105 -4.51 -14.42 -8.98
CA ARG A 105 -3.27 -14.72 -9.69
C ARG A 105 -3.01 -13.79 -10.87
N ASP A 106 -4.03 -13.48 -11.68
CA ASP A 106 -3.90 -12.61 -12.87
C ASP A 106 -3.57 -11.15 -12.53
N LYS A 107 -3.87 -10.72 -11.29
CA LYS A 107 -3.57 -9.39 -10.76
C LYS A 107 -2.42 -9.38 -9.75
N THR A 108 -1.81 -10.54 -9.51
CA THR A 108 -0.57 -10.57 -8.73
C THR A 108 0.57 -10.14 -9.63
N LEU A 109 1.43 -9.24 -9.12
CA LEU A 109 2.66 -8.82 -9.80
C LEU A 109 3.39 -10.03 -10.40
N SER A 110 3.60 -9.99 -11.72
CA SER A 110 4.01 -11.16 -12.51
C SER A 110 5.32 -11.79 -12.02
N THR A 111 6.27 -10.97 -11.56
CA THR A 111 7.58 -11.42 -11.06
C THR A 111 7.52 -12.23 -9.77
N VAL A 112 6.41 -12.19 -9.04
CA VAL A 112 6.22 -12.93 -7.77
C VAL A 112 5.10 -13.97 -7.83
N GLN A 113 4.42 -14.15 -8.96
CA GLN A 113 3.35 -15.15 -9.09
C GLN A 113 3.82 -16.57 -8.73
N ALA A 114 5.00 -16.97 -9.24
CA ALA A 114 5.58 -18.28 -8.97
C ALA A 114 5.97 -18.45 -7.49
N GLU A 115 6.34 -17.37 -6.81
CA GLU A 115 6.64 -17.38 -5.37
C GLU A 115 5.37 -17.70 -4.56
N TYR A 116 4.24 -17.05 -4.87
CA TYR A 116 2.96 -17.34 -4.21
C TYR A 116 2.41 -18.73 -4.57
N ASP A 117 2.59 -19.20 -5.82
CA ASP A 117 2.28 -20.59 -6.18
C ASP A 117 3.08 -21.59 -5.30
N GLY A 118 4.33 -21.24 -4.96
CA GLY A 118 5.16 -21.98 -4.01
C GLY A 118 4.60 -21.94 -2.59
N TYR A 119 4.30 -20.75 -2.05
CA TYR A 119 3.76 -20.62 -0.70
C TYR A 119 2.45 -21.40 -0.48
N LEU A 120 1.57 -21.46 -1.49
CA LEU A 120 0.33 -22.26 -1.43
C LEU A 120 0.62 -23.76 -1.32
N LYS A 121 1.67 -24.27 -1.96
CA LYS A 121 2.12 -25.67 -1.81
C LYS A 121 2.78 -25.89 -0.44
N ASP A 122 3.57 -24.93 0.01
CA ASP A 122 4.31 -25.03 1.27
C ASP A 122 3.36 -25.00 2.48
N VAL A 123 2.30 -24.19 2.45
CA VAL A 123 1.30 -24.16 3.54
C VAL A 123 0.49 -25.46 3.58
N ALA A 124 0.18 -26.04 2.42
CA ALA A 124 -0.43 -27.37 2.36
C ALA A 124 0.50 -28.45 2.92
N THR A 125 1.79 -28.39 2.57
CA THR A 125 2.80 -29.31 3.11
C THR A 125 2.92 -29.18 4.63
N ALA A 126 2.98 -27.95 5.16
CA ALA A 126 3.03 -27.70 6.60
C ALA A 126 1.79 -28.26 7.32
N SER A 127 0.60 -28.16 6.69
CA SER A 127 -0.66 -28.63 7.29
C SER A 127 -0.71 -30.13 7.58
N LEU A 128 0.14 -30.94 6.93
CA LEU A 128 0.31 -32.37 7.24
C LEU A 128 0.78 -32.59 8.69
N SER A 129 1.47 -31.59 9.28
CA SER A 129 1.91 -31.61 10.67
C SER A 129 0.95 -30.86 11.61
N GLY A 130 -0.25 -30.45 11.16
CA GLY A 130 -1.20 -29.64 11.93
C GLY A 130 -1.79 -30.31 13.18
N LYS A 131 -1.44 -31.57 13.46
CA LYS A 131 -1.78 -32.30 14.70
C LYS A 131 -0.60 -32.43 15.67
N LEU A 132 0.57 -31.92 15.30
CA LEU A 132 1.81 -31.99 16.08
C LEU A 132 2.16 -30.61 16.62
N PRO A 133 2.82 -30.51 17.78
CA PRO A 133 3.41 -29.25 18.21
C PRO A 133 4.54 -28.85 17.26
N ALA A 134 4.60 -27.57 16.90
CA ALA A 134 5.73 -27.03 16.15
C ALA A 134 6.95 -26.83 17.07
N ILE A 135 8.13 -27.15 16.56
CA ILE A 135 9.43 -26.86 17.19
C ILE A 135 10.41 -26.41 16.11
N ASN A 136 11.56 -25.86 16.51
CA ASN A 136 12.59 -25.47 15.56
C ASN A 136 13.05 -26.69 14.73
N GLY A 137 12.91 -26.59 13.40
CA GLY A 137 13.18 -27.69 12.46
C GLY A 137 11.99 -28.59 12.15
N THR A 138 10.81 -28.39 12.75
CA THR A 138 9.61 -29.21 12.48
C THR A 138 8.35 -28.35 12.41
N ALA A 139 7.62 -28.48 11.31
CA ALA A 139 6.34 -27.79 11.12
C ALA A 139 5.28 -28.31 12.10
N GLY A 140 4.25 -27.53 12.39
CA GLY A 140 3.16 -27.93 13.27
C GLY A 140 2.39 -26.74 13.83
N ILE A 141 1.75 -26.93 14.97
CA ILE A 141 1.00 -25.89 15.67
C ILE A 141 1.83 -25.26 16.78
N LEU A 142 2.01 -23.94 16.73
CA LEU A 142 2.36 -23.13 17.89
C LEU A 142 1.07 -22.73 18.62
N THR A 143 1.08 -22.85 19.95
CA THR A 143 -0.02 -22.40 20.81
C THR A 143 0.49 -21.28 21.70
N SER A 144 -0.26 -20.18 21.83
CA SER A 144 0.10 -19.07 22.73
C SER A 144 0.19 -19.53 24.17
N THR A 145 0.93 -18.78 24.98
CA THR A 145 1.21 -19.08 26.40
C THR A 145 -0.07 -19.21 27.21
N ASP A 146 -1.11 -18.44 26.87
CA ASP A 146 -2.44 -18.49 27.49
C ASP A 146 -3.34 -19.62 26.96
N GLY A 147 -2.89 -20.37 25.96
CA GLY A 147 -3.61 -21.47 25.32
C GLY A 147 -4.71 -21.06 24.33
N THR A 148 -4.94 -19.76 24.09
CA THR A 148 -6.13 -19.28 23.36
C THR A 148 -5.93 -19.15 21.85
N LYS A 149 -4.69 -18.97 21.39
CA LYS A 149 -4.34 -18.82 19.98
C LYS A 149 -3.51 -20.00 19.49
N LYS A 150 -3.77 -20.42 18.26
CA LYS A 150 -3.08 -21.52 17.58
C LYS A 150 -2.74 -21.11 16.16
N TYR A 151 -1.52 -21.40 15.74
CA TYR A 151 -1.01 -21.03 14.43
C TYR A 151 -0.26 -22.21 13.81
N LEU A 152 -0.65 -22.59 12.60
CA LEU A 152 0.15 -23.50 11.78
C LEU A 152 1.38 -22.76 11.28
N VAL A 153 2.56 -23.27 11.62
CA VAL A 153 3.84 -22.74 11.15
C VAL A 153 4.66 -23.81 10.45
N ASN A 154 5.53 -23.38 9.54
CA ASN A 154 6.53 -24.26 8.94
C ASN A 154 7.67 -24.57 9.94
N ALA A 155 8.64 -25.39 9.51
CA ALA A 155 9.81 -25.78 10.32
C ALA A 155 10.67 -24.61 10.83
N LYS A 156 10.51 -23.41 10.25
CA LYS A 156 11.23 -22.20 10.62
C LYS A 156 10.39 -21.25 11.50
N GLY A 157 9.21 -21.69 11.94
CA GLY A 157 8.31 -20.89 12.76
C GLY A 157 7.59 -19.79 12.00
N VAL A 158 7.56 -19.85 10.66
CA VAL A 158 6.83 -18.89 9.82
C VAL A 158 5.40 -19.39 9.61
N GLU A 159 4.41 -18.59 10.03
CA GLU A 159 3.00 -18.78 9.66
C GLU A 159 2.81 -18.39 8.18
N LEU A 160 2.89 -19.37 7.28
CA LEU A 160 2.77 -19.14 5.84
C LEU A 160 1.41 -18.54 5.44
N GLY A 161 0.36 -18.79 6.21
CA GLY A 161 -0.95 -18.17 5.99
C GLY A 161 -0.92 -16.65 6.05
N GLN A 162 -0.23 -16.06 7.02
CA GLN A 162 -0.05 -14.61 7.11
C GLN A 162 0.83 -14.08 5.98
N LEU A 163 1.90 -14.81 5.64
CA LEU A 163 2.79 -14.42 4.54
C LEU A 163 2.01 -14.35 3.21
N ILE A 164 1.14 -15.33 2.95
CA ILE A 164 0.24 -15.33 1.79
C ILE A 164 -0.76 -14.18 1.87
N GLN A 165 -1.46 -14.00 3.01
CA GLN A 165 -2.48 -12.97 3.13
C GLN A 165 -1.90 -11.56 2.98
N LYS A 166 -0.93 -11.19 3.82
CA LYS A 166 -0.35 -9.83 3.79
C LYS A 166 0.49 -9.62 2.53
N GLY A 167 1.17 -10.67 2.08
CA GLY A 167 1.91 -10.65 0.81
C GLY A 167 0.99 -10.35 -0.37
N LEU A 168 -0.15 -11.03 -0.51
CA LEU A 168 -1.11 -10.77 -1.59
C LEU A 168 -1.84 -9.42 -1.44
N MET A 169 -2.02 -8.89 -0.22
CA MET A 169 -2.43 -7.48 -0.06
C MET A 169 -1.44 -6.54 -0.76
N GLY A 170 -0.14 -6.79 -0.60
CA GLY A 170 0.92 -6.08 -1.31
C GLY A 170 0.92 -6.33 -2.82
N ALA A 171 1.00 -7.60 -3.21
CA ALA A 171 1.29 -8.03 -4.57
C ALA A 171 0.10 -7.89 -5.52
N VAL A 172 -1.12 -7.82 -4.97
CA VAL A 172 -2.35 -7.58 -5.73
C VAL A 172 -2.85 -6.17 -5.43
N PHE A 173 -3.34 -5.91 -4.21
CA PHE A 173 -4.15 -4.71 -3.97
C PHE A 173 -3.33 -3.43 -4.01
N TYR A 174 -2.18 -3.42 -3.34
CA TYR A 174 -1.29 -2.26 -3.34
C TYR A 174 -0.65 -2.07 -4.72
N TYR A 175 -0.01 -3.10 -5.27
CA TYR A 175 0.60 -3.06 -6.60
C TYR A 175 -0.37 -2.59 -7.69
N GLN A 176 -1.55 -3.21 -7.78
CA GLN A 176 -2.56 -2.82 -8.76
C GLN A 176 -2.99 -1.37 -8.57
N THR A 177 -3.16 -0.91 -7.33
CA THR A 177 -3.56 0.47 -7.09
C THR A 177 -2.48 1.43 -7.53
N VAL A 178 -1.28 1.33 -6.97
CA VAL A 178 -0.26 2.35 -7.16
C VAL A 178 0.34 2.28 -8.56
N ASP A 179 0.72 1.09 -9.05
CA ASP A 179 1.51 0.97 -10.27
C ASP A 179 0.70 0.63 -11.52
N ILE A 180 -0.56 0.20 -11.38
CA ILE A 180 -1.44 -0.03 -12.52
C ILE A 180 -2.49 1.07 -12.63
N TYR A 181 -3.45 1.14 -11.70
CA TYR A 181 -4.61 2.03 -11.83
C TYR A 181 -4.29 3.51 -11.66
N LEU A 182 -3.26 3.87 -10.88
CA LEU A 182 -2.78 5.24 -10.76
C LEU A 182 -1.63 5.58 -11.73
N SER A 183 -1.39 4.74 -12.75
CA SER A 183 -0.35 4.98 -13.76
C SER A 183 -0.83 5.86 -14.90
N GLU A 184 0.12 6.38 -15.70
CA GLU A 184 -0.18 7.13 -16.92
C GLU A 184 -0.99 6.30 -17.93
N GLU A 185 -0.83 4.97 -17.96
CA GLU A 185 -1.60 4.12 -18.87
C GLU A 185 -3.09 4.06 -18.51
N LYS A 186 -3.44 4.24 -17.24
CA LYS A 186 -4.82 4.10 -16.73
C LYS A 186 -5.50 5.42 -16.42
N ILE A 187 -4.75 6.45 -16.07
CA ILE A 187 -5.33 7.75 -15.76
C ILE A 187 -4.58 8.91 -16.42
N GLY A 188 -3.70 8.63 -17.38
CA GLY A 188 -2.97 9.65 -18.13
C GLY A 188 -3.82 10.45 -19.10
N ASN A 189 -3.23 11.47 -19.73
CA ASN A 189 -3.97 12.40 -20.60
C ASN A 189 -4.51 11.75 -21.88
N ALA A 190 -3.97 10.59 -22.27
CA ALA A 190 -4.41 9.83 -23.43
C ALA A 190 -5.60 8.89 -23.15
N VAL A 191 -5.98 8.70 -21.89
CA VAL A 191 -7.09 7.82 -21.49
C VAL A 191 -8.42 8.55 -21.71
N ASP A 192 -9.41 7.82 -22.22
CA ASP A 192 -10.73 8.39 -22.48
C ASP A 192 -11.40 8.88 -21.19
N ASN A 193 -11.69 10.18 -21.17
CA ASN A 193 -12.46 10.85 -20.14
C ASN A 193 -13.70 11.59 -20.70
N LYS A 194 -14.26 11.10 -21.80
CA LYS A 194 -15.43 11.71 -22.46
C LYS A 194 -16.57 10.72 -22.66
N THR A 195 -16.27 9.49 -23.06
CA THR A 195 -17.31 8.51 -23.37
C THR A 195 -17.83 7.87 -22.09
N VAL A 196 -19.06 8.19 -21.70
CA VAL A 196 -19.69 7.57 -20.53
C VAL A 196 -20.24 6.20 -20.91
N LYS A 197 -19.75 5.16 -20.25
CA LYS A 197 -20.38 3.84 -20.23
C LYS A 197 -21.34 3.76 -19.03
N PRO A 198 -22.64 3.47 -19.25
CA PRO A 198 -23.59 3.35 -18.17
C PRO A 198 -23.13 2.40 -17.07
N GLY A 199 -23.13 2.87 -15.82
CA GLY A 199 -22.72 2.09 -14.65
C GLY A 199 -21.20 1.99 -14.41
N GLU A 200 -20.34 2.49 -15.31
CA GLU A 200 -18.88 2.49 -15.15
C GLU A 200 -18.24 3.88 -15.30
N GLY A 201 -18.93 4.82 -15.94
CA GLY A 201 -18.40 6.16 -16.18
C GLY A 201 -17.52 6.19 -17.42
N THR A 202 -16.63 7.16 -17.51
CA THR A 202 -15.55 7.13 -18.51
C THR A 202 -14.52 6.06 -18.18
N ALA A 203 -13.64 5.74 -19.13
CA ALA A 203 -12.56 4.78 -18.86
C ALA A 203 -11.65 5.24 -17.71
N MET A 204 -11.34 6.54 -17.65
CA MET A 204 -10.53 7.12 -16.59
C MET A 204 -11.24 7.09 -15.22
N GLU A 205 -12.54 7.39 -15.20
CA GLU A 205 -13.38 7.29 -14.00
C GLU A 205 -13.41 5.85 -13.48
N HIS A 206 -13.69 4.88 -14.35
CA HIS A 206 -13.71 3.46 -13.98
C HIS A 206 -12.35 3.01 -13.41
N HIS A 207 -11.23 3.37 -14.06
CA HIS A 207 -9.91 3.00 -13.56
C HIS A 207 -9.59 3.61 -12.18
N TRP A 208 -10.09 4.82 -11.91
CA TRP A 208 -9.98 5.43 -10.59
C TRP A 208 -10.86 4.72 -9.55
N ASP A 209 -12.07 4.33 -9.93
CA ASP A 209 -12.98 3.55 -9.08
C ASP A 209 -12.36 2.18 -8.74
N GLU A 210 -11.69 1.53 -9.69
CA GLU A 210 -10.94 0.30 -9.48
C GLU A 210 -9.78 0.48 -8.47
N ALA A 211 -9.09 1.63 -8.45
CA ALA A 211 -8.12 1.94 -7.40
C ALA A 211 -8.78 2.06 -6.02
N PHE A 212 -9.92 2.74 -5.93
CA PHE A 212 -10.70 2.84 -4.69
C PHE A 212 -11.14 1.46 -4.18
N GLY A 213 -11.61 0.59 -5.08
CA GLY A 213 -12.08 -0.75 -4.73
C GLY A 213 -11.04 -1.62 -4.01
N TYR A 214 -9.75 -1.48 -4.34
CA TYR A 214 -8.67 -2.19 -3.66
C TYR A 214 -8.31 -1.62 -2.29
N PHE A 215 -8.79 -0.42 -1.94
CA PHE A 215 -8.62 0.12 -0.59
C PHE A 215 -9.40 -0.71 0.44
N GLY A 216 -10.59 -1.22 0.08
CA GLY A 216 -11.42 -2.04 0.95
C GLY A 216 -12.15 -1.25 2.05
N ALA A 217 -12.42 0.04 1.79
CA ALA A 217 -13.18 0.92 2.68
C ALA A 217 -14.67 1.00 2.27
N PRO A 218 -15.59 1.24 3.22
CA PRO A 218 -16.95 1.68 2.88
C PRO A 218 -16.92 3.08 2.24
N VAL A 219 -17.96 3.43 1.49
CA VAL A 219 -18.04 4.70 0.73
C VAL A 219 -18.04 5.95 1.62
N ASP A 220 -18.44 5.82 2.88
CA ASP A 220 -18.51 6.87 3.90
C ASP A 220 -17.37 6.80 4.93
N PHE A 221 -16.30 6.06 4.62
CA PHE A 221 -15.04 6.15 5.35
C PHE A 221 -14.51 7.60 5.32
N PRO A 222 -13.89 8.12 6.39
CA PRO A 222 -13.61 7.47 7.67
C PRO A 222 -14.68 7.66 8.74
N THR A 223 -15.83 8.27 8.41
CA THR A 223 -16.94 8.41 9.36
C THR A 223 -17.56 7.05 9.71
N ASN A 224 -17.49 6.09 8.79
CA ASN A 224 -17.81 4.70 9.00
C ASN A 224 -16.55 3.83 9.00
N VAL A 225 -16.28 3.17 10.12
CA VAL A 225 -15.18 2.21 10.31
C VAL A 225 -15.67 0.76 10.44
N THR A 226 -16.94 0.51 10.10
CA THR A 226 -17.51 -0.84 10.13
C THR A 226 -17.14 -1.60 8.86
N GLY A 227 -16.76 -2.87 9.01
CA GLY A 227 -16.54 -3.76 7.87
C GLY A 227 -15.28 -3.50 7.06
N LEU A 228 -14.35 -2.68 7.56
CA LEU A 228 -13.07 -2.39 6.91
C LEU A 228 -12.33 -3.68 6.51
N LYS A 229 -11.82 -3.71 5.28
CA LYS A 229 -11.06 -4.83 4.75
C LYS A 229 -9.63 -4.39 4.43
N TYR A 230 -8.68 -5.28 4.69
CA TYR A 230 -7.28 -5.15 4.21
C TYR A 230 -6.68 -3.76 4.45
N TRP A 231 -6.40 -2.99 3.40
CA TRP A 231 -5.73 -1.68 3.51
C TRP A 231 -6.52 -0.65 4.30
N ALA A 232 -7.85 -0.61 4.20
CA ALA A 232 -8.67 0.27 5.03
C ALA A 232 -8.62 -0.11 6.51
N ASN A 233 -8.58 -1.42 6.82
CA ASN A 233 -8.43 -1.90 8.19
C ASN A 233 -7.08 -1.51 8.78
N TYR A 234 -5.99 -1.73 8.04
CA TYR A 234 -4.65 -1.34 8.48
C TYR A 234 -4.47 0.17 8.53
N SER A 235 -5.09 0.92 7.60
CA SER A 235 -5.14 2.37 7.67
C SER A 235 -5.73 2.80 9.00
N ASN A 236 -6.82 2.18 9.43
CA ASN A 236 -7.49 2.52 10.68
C ASN A 236 -6.66 2.18 11.92
N GLN A 237 -5.90 1.07 11.89
CA GLN A 237 -5.02 0.68 13.00
C GLN A 237 -3.88 1.68 13.20
N VAL A 238 -3.24 2.15 12.13
CA VAL A 238 -2.13 3.12 12.22
C VAL A 238 -2.60 4.59 12.20
N ASN A 239 -3.89 4.84 12.00
CA ASN A 239 -4.48 6.17 11.92
C ASN A 239 -4.23 7.06 13.14
N PRO A 240 -4.23 6.57 14.40
CA PRO A 240 -3.93 7.41 15.56
C PRO A 240 -2.61 8.17 15.41
N ALA A 241 -1.58 7.52 14.86
CA ALA A 241 -0.26 8.09 14.60
C ALA A 241 -0.19 8.84 13.26
N LEU A 242 -0.71 8.27 12.16
CA LEU A 242 -0.50 8.79 10.80
C LEU A 242 -1.58 9.75 10.30
N LYS A 243 -2.77 9.75 10.90
CA LYS A 243 -3.99 10.37 10.34
C LYS A 243 -4.30 9.87 8.92
N SER A 244 -3.87 8.64 8.61
CA SER A 244 -3.93 8.00 7.29
C SER A 244 -5.35 7.91 6.73
N ASN A 245 -6.36 7.69 7.59
CA ASN A 245 -7.73 7.47 7.14
C ASN A 245 -8.26 8.65 6.31
N LYS A 246 -8.13 9.87 6.86
CA LYS A 246 -8.59 11.09 6.20
C LYS A 246 -7.75 11.38 4.96
N THR A 247 -6.43 11.31 5.07
CA THR A 247 -5.50 11.59 3.96
C THR A 247 -5.78 10.71 2.74
N MET A 248 -5.97 9.41 2.96
CA MET A 248 -6.22 8.45 1.87
C MET A 248 -7.59 8.68 1.24
N MET A 249 -8.63 8.86 2.06
CA MET A 249 -9.98 9.06 1.55
C MET A 249 -10.14 10.37 0.80
N ASP A 250 -9.62 11.47 1.37
CA ASP A 250 -9.67 12.79 0.73
C ASP A 250 -8.99 12.77 -0.64
N ALA A 251 -7.87 12.07 -0.78
CA ALA A 251 -7.18 11.95 -2.06
C ALA A 251 -7.97 11.10 -3.07
N LEU A 252 -8.61 10.01 -2.64
CA LEU A 252 -9.53 9.22 -3.49
C LEU A 252 -10.72 10.05 -3.98
N LEU A 253 -11.34 10.83 -3.09
CA LEU A 253 -12.47 11.71 -3.40
C LEU A 253 -12.04 12.85 -4.33
N LYS A 254 -10.91 13.52 -4.00
CA LYS A 254 -10.36 14.63 -4.79
C LYS A 254 -10.06 14.20 -6.22
N GLY A 255 -9.37 13.07 -6.41
CA GLY A 255 -9.00 12.65 -7.77
C GLY A 255 -10.20 12.19 -8.58
N ARG A 256 -11.19 11.50 -7.97
CA ARG A 256 -12.43 11.12 -8.67
C ARG A 256 -13.24 12.34 -9.09
N ALA A 257 -13.35 13.35 -8.22
CA ALA A 257 -14.00 14.63 -8.53
C ALA A 257 -13.24 15.40 -9.62
N ALA A 258 -11.90 15.40 -9.58
CA ALA A 258 -11.07 16.05 -10.58
C ALA A 258 -11.26 15.45 -11.97
N ILE A 259 -11.30 14.12 -12.08
CA ILE A 259 -11.57 13.41 -13.34
C ILE A 259 -12.94 13.83 -13.91
N SER A 260 -14.00 13.81 -13.12
CA SER A 260 -15.33 14.23 -13.57
C SER A 260 -15.41 15.68 -14.07
N ASN A 261 -14.50 16.54 -13.59
CA ASN A 261 -14.44 17.95 -13.94
C ASN A 261 -13.31 18.29 -14.94
N ASN A 262 -12.67 17.28 -15.54
CA ASN A 262 -11.53 17.44 -16.46
C ASN A 262 -10.34 18.21 -15.85
N ASP A 263 -10.20 18.22 -14.52
CA ASP A 263 -9.03 18.77 -13.84
C ASP A 263 -7.91 17.74 -13.79
N MET A 264 -7.13 17.70 -14.86
CA MET A 264 -6.00 16.77 -15.00
C MET A 264 -4.87 17.06 -14.00
N ALA A 265 -4.72 18.31 -13.55
CA ALA A 265 -3.72 18.69 -12.56
C ALA A 265 -4.13 18.17 -11.17
N GLY A 266 -5.38 18.43 -10.75
CA GLY A 266 -5.92 17.95 -9.48
C GLY A 266 -5.95 16.42 -9.38
N LYS A 267 -6.28 15.72 -10.46
CA LYS A 267 -6.16 14.25 -10.55
C LYS A 267 -4.72 13.79 -10.34
N THR A 268 -3.76 14.43 -11.01
CA THR A 268 -2.33 14.06 -10.90
C THR A 268 -1.80 14.28 -9.48
N GLU A 269 -2.18 15.38 -8.84
CA GLU A 269 -1.84 15.68 -7.44
C GLU A 269 -2.43 14.65 -6.47
N ALA A 270 -3.71 14.28 -6.67
CA ALA A 270 -4.38 13.25 -5.88
C ALA A 270 -3.72 11.87 -6.04
N ALA A 271 -3.37 11.48 -7.28
CA ALA A 271 -2.68 10.23 -7.56
C ALA A 271 -1.29 10.18 -6.89
N ALA A 272 -0.54 11.27 -6.96
CA ALA A 272 0.76 11.39 -6.28
C ALA A 272 0.62 11.24 -4.75
N THR A 273 -0.38 11.92 -4.17
CA THR A 273 -0.70 11.82 -2.73
C THR A 273 -1.02 10.39 -2.34
N LEU A 274 -1.84 9.67 -3.11
CA LEU A 274 -2.18 8.28 -2.86
C LEU A 274 -0.96 7.37 -2.97
N ARG A 275 -0.16 7.50 -4.03
CA ARG A 275 1.04 6.67 -4.22
C ARG A 275 2.02 6.80 -3.05
N THR A 276 2.23 8.01 -2.52
CA THR A 276 3.09 8.23 -1.34
C THR A 276 2.44 7.75 -0.04
N SER A 277 1.16 8.05 0.17
CA SER A 277 0.46 7.71 1.41
C SER A 277 0.26 6.21 1.56
N TRP A 278 -0.02 5.49 0.46
CA TRP A 278 -0.19 4.04 0.48
C TRP A 278 1.13 3.32 0.75
N GLU A 279 2.24 3.77 0.18
CA GLU A 279 3.55 3.20 0.51
C GLU A 279 3.90 3.42 1.99
N THR A 280 3.61 4.61 2.52
CA THR A 280 3.78 4.92 3.95
C THR A 280 2.88 4.05 4.83
N LEU A 281 1.66 3.75 4.38
CA LEU A 281 0.74 2.83 5.05
C LEU A 281 1.30 1.40 5.09
N VAL A 282 1.88 0.89 3.99
CA VAL A 282 2.52 -0.44 3.95
C VAL A 282 3.68 -0.49 4.97
N ALA A 283 4.54 0.52 4.97
CA ALA A 283 5.69 0.58 5.89
C ALA A 283 5.25 0.68 7.35
N SER A 284 4.20 1.46 7.62
CA SER A 284 3.66 1.62 8.97
C SER A 284 2.93 0.37 9.44
N SER A 285 2.29 -0.37 8.53
CA SER A 285 1.70 -1.69 8.86
C SER A 285 2.80 -2.68 9.25
N ALA A 286 3.94 -2.69 8.55
CA ALA A 286 5.09 -3.49 8.98
C ALA A 286 5.61 -3.06 10.37
N ILE A 287 5.72 -1.76 10.64
CA ILE A 287 6.15 -1.24 11.95
C ILE A 287 5.15 -1.64 13.05
N HIS A 288 3.84 -1.55 12.79
CA HIS A 288 2.79 -1.96 13.71
C HIS A 288 2.97 -3.41 14.16
N GLU A 289 3.15 -4.33 13.22
CA GLU A 289 3.35 -5.75 13.52
C GLU A 289 4.70 -6.01 14.21
N LEU A 290 5.75 -5.25 13.89
CA LEU A 290 7.03 -5.35 14.59
C LEU A 290 6.95 -4.85 16.04
N ASN A 291 6.17 -3.80 16.32
CA ASN A 291 5.88 -3.38 17.68
C ASN A 291 5.11 -4.44 18.45
N ALA A 292 4.10 -5.06 17.82
CA ALA A 292 3.35 -6.18 18.40
C ALA A 292 4.30 -7.35 18.72
N ALA A 293 5.13 -7.78 17.77
CA ALA A 293 6.13 -8.84 17.96
C ALA A 293 7.12 -8.53 19.09
N LYS A 294 7.61 -7.28 19.17
CA LYS A 294 8.51 -6.81 20.23
C LYS A 294 7.86 -6.89 21.61
N GLY A 295 6.54 -6.70 21.71
CA GLY A 295 5.79 -6.80 22.96
C GLY A 295 5.63 -8.24 23.48
N VAL A 296 5.84 -9.26 22.63
CA VAL A 296 5.52 -10.67 22.93
C VAL A 296 6.68 -11.63 22.65
N VAL A 297 7.93 -11.17 22.71
CA VAL A 297 9.12 -11.96 22.33
C VAL A 297 9.21 -13.32 23.04
N ALA A 298 8.73 -13.40 24.29
CA ALA A 298 8.73 -14.64 25.08
C ALA A 298 7.66 -15.65 24.63
N ASP A 299 6.59 -15.21 23.97
CA ASP A 299 5.54 -16.06 23.42
C ASP A 299 5.87 -16.38 21.96
N GLN A 300 6.42 -17.57 21.70
CA GLN A 300 6.85 -17.93 20.35
C GLN A 300 5.67 -17.97 19.35
N ALA A 301 4.46 -18.32 19.79
CA ALA A 301 3.29 -18.39 18.90
C ALA A 301 2.91 -16.99 18.41
N LEU A 302 2.76 -16.04 19.34
CA LEU A 302 2.43 -14.66 19.00
C LEU A 302 3.59 -13.96 18.28
N LYS A 303 4.84 -14.19 18.69
CA LYS A 303 6.02 -13.65 18.01
C LYS A 303 6.07 -14.11 16.55
N SER A 304 5.91 -15.40 16.30
CA SER A 304 5.88 -15.96 14.94
C SER A 304 4.75 -15.40 14.10
N HIS A 305 3.56 -15.23 14.68
CA HIS A 305 2.39 -14.65 14.02
C HIS A 305 2.68 -13.22 13.52
N TYR A 306 3.07 -12.33 14.43
CA TYR A 306 3.34 -10.93 14.10
C TYR A 306 4.56 -10.76 13.17
N LEU A 307 5.61 -11.57 13.34
CA LEU A 307 6.76 -11.56 12.43
C LEU A 307 6.38 -11.99 11.01
N SER A 308 5.46 -12.95 10.86
CA SER A 308 4.95 -13.34 9.54
C SER A 308 4.16 -12.21 8.88
N GLU A 309 3.29 -11.52 9.64
CA GLU A 309 2.54 -10.38 9.11
C GLU A 309 3.49 -9.24 8.71
N ALA A 310 4.45 -8.88 9.58
CA ALA A 310 5.49 -7.90 9.30
C ALA A 310 6.29 -8.25 8.03
N ARG A 311 6.73 -9.51 7.89
CA ARG A 311 7.47 -9.97 6.70
C ARG A 311 6.66 -9.80 5.42
N GLY A 312 5.36 -10.14 5.45
CA GLY A 312 4.47 -9.96 4.30
C GLY A 312 4.31 -8.48 3.90
N PHE A 313 4.21 -7.57 4.87
CA PHE A 313 4.19 -6.12 4.59
C PHE A 313 5.52 -5.60 4.05
N VAL A 314 6.65 -6.04 4.63
CA VAL A 314 7.99 -5.66 4.13
C VAL A 314 8.16 -6.11 2.68
N MET A 315 7.75 -7.33 2.32
CA MET A 315 7.74 -7.79 0.92
C MET A 315 6.95 -6.84 0.01
N GLY A 316 5.80 -6.36 0.49
CA GLY A 316 4.95 -5.36 -0.17
C GLY A 316 5.68 -4.10 -0.62
N LEU A 317 6.67 -3.63 0.17
CA LEU A 317 7.41 -2.41 -0.13
C LEU A 317 8.23 -2.50 -1.44
N ARG A 318 8.56 -3.71 -1.92
CA ARG A 318 9.25 -3.91 -3.20
C ARG A 318 8.34 -3.85 -4.41
N TYR A 319 7.02 -3.93 -4.22
CA TYR A 319 6.09 -4.09 -5.33
C TYR A 319 5.71 -2.78 -6.00
N LYS A 320 6.17 -1.64 -5.47
CA LYS A 320 6.10 -0.34 -6.14
C LYS A 320 7.41 -0.03 -6.86
N LYS A 321 7.31 0.32 -8.14
CA LYS A 321 8.44 0.54 -9.05
C LYS A 321 9.37 1.66 -8.58
N ASP A 322 8.79 2.79 -8.18
CA ASP A 322 9.46 3.99 -7.66
C ASP A 322 9.36 4.05 -6.12
N ARG A 323 9.48 2.90 -5.46
CA ARG A 323 9.48 2.81 -3.99
C ARG A 323 10.56 3.72 -3.36
N LYS A 324 10.25 4.23 -2.18
CA LYS A 324 11.15 5.01 -1.31
C LYS A 324 12.23 4.15 -0.68
N ILE A 325 11.90 2.92 -0.27
CA ILE A 325 12.88 2.02 0.37
C ILE A 325 13.96 1.59 -0.63
N SER A 326 15.23 1.72 -0.24
CA SER A 326 16.35 1.25 -1.05
C SER A 326 16.49 -0.29 -0.97
N ASP A 327 17.09 -0.91 -1.99
CA ASP A 327 17.37 -2.36 -1.97
C ASP A 327 18.30 -2.75 -0.81
N ALA A 328 19.25 -1.88 -0.46
CA ALA A 328 20.13 -2.09 0.67
C ALA A 328 19.36 -2.12 1.99
N THR A 329 18.50 -1.12 2.23
CA THR A 329 17.67 -1.06 3.45
C THR A 329 16.69 -2.22 3.50
N TYR A 330 16.02 -2.54 2.39
CA TYR A 330 15.14 -3.70 2.32
C TYR A 330 15.86 -5.00 2.72
N THR A 331 17.06 -5.22 2.16
CA THR A 331 17.86 -6.41 2.45
C THR A 331 18.29 -6.45 3.92
N GLN A 332 18.66 -5.31 4.50
CA GLN A 332 18.98 -5.21 5.92
C GLN A 332 17.77 -5.54 6.81
N VAL A 333 16.59 -5.03 6.49
CA VAL A 333 15.34 -5.34 7.22
C VAL A 333 15.05 -6.84 7.15
N MET A 334 15.07 -7.44 5.96
CA MET A 334 14.83 -8.87 5.79
C MET A 334 15.87 -9.73 6.51
N ALA A 335 17.14 -9.32 6.51
CA ALA A 335 18.20 -10.01 7.25
C ALA A 335 17.97 -9.97 8.77
N LYS A 336 17.45 -8.86 9.30
CA LYS A 336 17.08 -8.73 10.71
C LYS A 336 15.88 -9.61 11.07
N LEU A 337 14.84 -9.66 10.23
CA LEU A 337 13.75 -10.61 10.45
C LEU A 337 14.25 -12.06 10.42
N GLY A 338 15.19 -12.34 9.52
CA GLY A 338 15.76 -13.66 9.32
C GLY A 338 14.78 -14.63 8.68
N ASP A 339 15.28 -15.82 8.36
CA ASP A 339 14.45 -16.90 7.81
C ASP A 339 13.89 -17.84 8.85
N ASN A 340 14.45 -17.84 10.07
CA ASN A 340 14.03 -18.70 11.18
C ASN A 340 13.56 -17.88 12.38
N PHE A 341 12.25 -17.81 12.58
CA PHE A 341 11.61 -17.00 13.62
C PHE A 341 11.80 -17.56 15.04
N TYR A 342 12.29 -18.79 15.18
CA TYR A 342 12.79 -19.27 16.48
C TYR A 342 14.08 -18.55 16.90
N ALA A 343 14.89 -18.12 15.93
CA ALA A 343 16.17 -17.44 16.17
C ALA A 343 16.05 -15.90 16.21
N THR A 344 14.97 -15.32 15.69
CA THR A 344 14.77 -13.86 15.71
C THR A 344 14.62 -13.34 17.13
N THR A 345 15.52 -12.45 17.54
CA THR A 345 15.57 -11.87 18.89
C THR A 345 14.81 -10.55 18.98
N GLY A 346 14.53 -10.09 20.20
CA GLY A 346 13.96 -8.76 20.42
C GLY A 346 14.84 -7.62 19.91
N THR A 347 16.17 -7.80 19.92
CA THR A 347 17.13 -6.85 19.33
C THR A 347 16.97 -6.78 17.82
N ASP A 348 16.86 -7.94 17.15
CA ASP A 348 16.69 -7.98 15.70
C ASP A 348 15.37 -7.32 15.26
N ILE A 349 14.29 -7.56 16.00
CA ILE A 349 12.98 -6.91 15.76
C ILE A 349 13.11 -5.40 15.89
N ASN A 350 13.76 -4.93 16.96
CA ASN A 350 13.95 -3.50 17.19
C ASN A 350 14.83 -2.85 16.10
N ASP A 351 15.85 -3.54 15.62
CA ASP A 351 16.71 -3.08 14.54
C ASP A 351 15.96 -3.01 13.20
N ALA A 352 15.17 -4.03 12.85
CA ALA A 352 14.31 -4.02 11.67
C ALA A 352 13.32 -2.85 11.71
N LEU A 353 12.70 -2.63 12.88
CA LEU A 353 11.79 -1.52 13.12
C LEU A 353 12.48 -0.17 12.92
N ASN A 354 13.69 0.03 13.46
CA ASN A 354 14.44 1.27 13.31
C ASN A 354 14.85 1.53 11.86
N LEU A 355 15.26 0.49 11.12
CA LEU A 355 15.59 0.62 9.70
C LEU A 355 14.39 1.10 8.88
N LEU A 356 13.21 0.53 9.11
CA LEU A 356 11.98 0.94 8.44
C LEU A 356 11.57 2.36 8.84
N SER A 357 11.54 2.67 10.13
CA SER A 357 11.11 3.98 10.60
C SER A 357 12.02 5.08 10.09
N SER A 358 13.34 4.90 10.10
CA SER A 358 14.28 5.89 9.56
C SER A 358 14.14 6.03 8.04
N ALA A 359 13.98 4.93 7.30
CA ALA A 359 13.79 4.99 5.85
C ALA A 359 12.54 5.78 5.44
N TYR A 360 11.49 5.72 6.25
CA TYR A 360 10.23 6.41 5.97
C TYR A 360 10.09 7.77 6.67
N GLY A 361 11.00 8.12 7.59
CA GLY A 361 10.92 9.37 8.37
C GLY A 361 9.90 9.31 9.51
N LEU A 362 9.65 8.12 10.05
CA LEU A 362 8.65 7.83 11.08
C LEU A 362 9.24 7.69 12.48
N ASP A 363 10.53 8.02 12.66
CA ASP A 363 11.24 7.79 13.93
C ASP A 363 10.57 8.43 15.15
N ALA A 364 10.00 9.63 14.97
CA ALA A 364 9.33 10.36 16.04
C ALA A 364 8.00 9.72 16.49
N ILE A 365 7.37 8.90 15.66
CA ILE A 365 6.03 8.34 15.90
C ILE A 365 6.00 6.81 15.92
N LYS A 366 7.11 6.13 15.62
CA LYS A 366 7.17 4.67 15.48
C LYS A 366 6.73 3.89 16.73
N GLY A 367 6.83 4.46 17.92
CA GLY A 367 6.35 3.82 19.15
C GLY A 367 4.84 3.91 19.37
N SER A 368 4.16 4.75 18.58
CA SER A 368 2.70 4.96 18.61
C SER A 368 1.98 4.41 17.38
N ILE A 369 2.75 3.91 16.39
CA ILE A 369 2.27 3.07 15.29
C ILE A 369 2.16 1.65 15.82
#